data_AF-A0A2M9XG28-F1
#
_entry.id   AF-A0A2M9XG28-F1
#
_cell.length_a   1.000
_cell.length_b   1.000
_cell.length_c   1.000
_cell.angle_alpha   90.00
_cell.angle_beta   90.00
_cell.angle_gamma   90.00
#
_symmetry.space_group_name_H-M   'P 1'
#
loop_
_entity.id
_entity.type
_entity.pdbx_description
1 polymer ?
#
loop_
_entity_poly.entity_id
_entity_poly.type
_entity_poly.pdbx_seq_one_letter_code
_entity_poly.pdbx_strand_id
1 'polypeptide(L)'
;MRASWFPKVLAIFLIFILGFSNCAVFNRNNTPLVVKVEENLVPEDTGKKIIAAPIFIPLGLVAGVLDLFIVHPIIRIPDAFNDTISLLWTPRGNGYVTNMGFLPISIVLTPIVFTLDLLARSSFDINGNVDRSRIESNPVPKKTVYEALESGDRATILALLKIPVHNWPPELSQKVIEKFRTDPEIVYLSLIRMADSISVKDGLKYDSYLITFLNRDLEVDRALGRYFVRSGSLSGTSAIVSILASEKVSKETEDVYISTLLHSGKADPVVDLVNLYLKTTDKKKKIIYEFETKIRYGYTSYAKEKEYESGFIRLLNKDPGLDEVLLNYYVRIKSSVGSEAMTKLLVSGQLPKVSLKKYISTILEIGKEKDIQIILEKFPTSGK
;
A
#
# COMPACT_ATOMS: atom_id res chain seq x y z
N MET A 1 6.22 -20.80 -52.17
CA MET A 1 5.72 -20.54 -50.80
C MET A 1 5.98 -19.08 -50.45
N ARG A 2 4.96 -18.30 -50.06
CA ARG A 2 5.08 -16.84 -49.82
C ARG A 2 5.76 -16.57 -48.47
N ALA A 3 6.85 -15.81 -48.49
CA ALA A 3 7.63 -15.41 -47.32
C ALA A 3 6.84 -14.60 -46.26
N SER A 4 5.61 -14.14 -46.58
CA SER A 4 4.73 -13.41 -45.66
C SER A 4 4.02 -14.29 -44.62
N TRP A 5 4.13 -15.62 -44.70
CA TRP A 5 3.45 -16.53 -43.76
C TRP A 5 4.27 -16.78 -42.49
N PHE A 6 5.60 -16.82 -42.62
CA PHE A 6 6.53 -17.08 -41.52
C PHE A 6 6.42 -16.08 -40.34
N PRO A 7 6.36 -14.74 -40.54
CA PRO A 7 6.25 -13.82 -39.41
C PRO A 7 4.91 -13.92 -38.67
N LYS A 8 3.82 -14.31 -39.35
CA LYS A 8 2.50 -14.50 -38.72
C LYS A 8 2.47 -15.77 -37.87
N VAL A 9 3.05 -16.86 -38.36
CA VAL A 9 3.17 -18.10 -37.60
C VAL A 9 4.10 -17.92 -36.40
N LEU A 10 5.23 -17.22 -36.57
CA LEU A 10 6.15 -16.90 -35.48
C LEU A 10 5.49 -16.01 -34.41
N ALA A 11 4.70 -15.01 -34.80
CA ALA A 11 3.98 -14.15 -33.86
C ALA A 11 2.91 -14.92 -33.08
N ILE A 12 2.12 -15.77 -33.74
CA ILE A 12 1.13 -16.64 -33.06
C ILE A 12 1.83 -17.60 -32.09
N PHE A 13 2.94 -18.20 -32.52
CA PHE A 13 3.74 -19.11 -31.68
C PHE A 13 4.37 -18.38 -30.48
N LEU A 14 4.86 -17.15 -30.64
CA LEU A 14 5.36 -16.32 -29.54
C LEU A 14 4.24 -15.90 -28.57
N ILE A 15 3.07 -15.53 -29.08
CA ILE A 15 1.88 -15.25 -28.23
C ILE A 15 1.48 -16.51 -27.46
N PHE A 16 1.55 -17.68 -28.10
CA PHE A 16 1.27 -18.95 -27.46
C PHE A 16 2.31 -19.26 -26.36
N ILE A 17 3.62 -19.19 -26.65
CA ILE A 17 4.66 -19.45 -25.63
C ILE A 17 4.58 -18.48 -24.45
N LEU A 18 4.44 -17.17 -24.72
CA LEU A 18 4.36 -16.14 -23.68
C LEU A 18 3.04 -16.20 -22.89
N GLY A 19 1.96 -16.67 -23.52
CA GLY A 19 0.68 -16.92 -22.84
C GLY A 19 0.71 -18.16 -21.95
N PHE A 20 1.46 -19.19 -22.33
CA PHE A 20 1.53 -20.46 -21.59
C PHE A 20 2.43 -20.42 -20.36
N SER A 21 3.42 -19.51 -20.29
CA SER A 21 4.29 -19.38 -19.10
C SER A 21 3.55 -18.93 -17.84
N ASN A 22 2.32 -18.43 -17.96
CA ASN A 22 1.49 -18.01 -16.83
C ASN A 22 0.10 -18.68 -16.84
N CYS A 23 -0.03 -19.82 -17.52
CA CYS A 23 -1.27 -20.59 -17.51
C CYS A 23 -1.57 -21.09 -16.10
N ALA A 24 -2.82 -20.89 -15.66
CA ALA A 24 -3.26 -21.28 -14.33
C ALA A 24 -3.03 -22.78 -14.03
N VAL A 25 -3.08 -23.63 -15.07
CA VAL A 25 -2.88 -25.08 -14.99
C VAL A 25 -1.50 -25.50 -14.49
N PHE A 26 -0.46 -24.69 -14.70
CA PHE A 26 0.89 -25.03 -14.23
C PHE A 26 1.14 -24.63 -12.78
N ASN A 27 0.22 -23.88 -12.17
CA ASN A 27 0.29 -23.59 -10.74
C ASN A 27 -0.39 -24.74 -9.97
N ARG A 28 0.40 -25.43 -9.15
CA ARG A 28 -0.07 -26.53 -8.28
C ARG A 28 -1.28 -26.15 -7.41
N ASN A 29 -1.40 -24.86 -7.04
CA ASN A 29 -2.52 -24.36 -6.23
C ASN A 29 -3.85 -24.30 -6.98
N ASN A 30 -3.82 -24.41 -8.31
CA ASN A 30 -5.00 -24.42 -9.16
C ASN A 30 -5.40 -25.85 -9.57
N THR A 31 -4.65 -26.87 -9.14
CA THR A 31 -4.90 -28.29 -9.47
C THR A 31 -5.08 -29.17 -8.21
N PRO A 32 -6.10 -28.90 -7.37
CA PRO A 32 -6.30 -29.61 -6.11
C PRO A 32 -6.59 -31.12 -6.27
N LEU A 33 -7.24 -31.55 -7.35
CA LEU A 33 -7.47 -32.97 -7.59
C LEU A 33 -6.18 -33.69 -8.00
N VAL A 34 -5.33 -33.05 -8.83
CA VAL A 34 -4.01 -33.58 -9.17
C VAL A 34 -3.16 -33.75 -7.91
N VAL A 35 -3.15 -32.74 -7.03
CA VAL A 35 -2.45 -32.82 -5.74
C VAL A 35 -2.95 -33.99 -4.90
N LYS A 36 -4.26 -34.21 -4.82
CA LYS A 36 -4.81 -35.37 -4.10
C LYS A 36 -4.39 -36.71 -4.70
N VAL A 37 -4.29 -36.80 -6.02
CA VAL A 37 -3.77 -38.01 -6.69
C VAL A 37 -2.30 -38.22 -6.34
N GLU A 38 -1.48 -37.16 -6.38
CA GLU A 38 -0.07 -37.22 -5.99
C GLU A 38 0.11 -37.68 -4.54
N GLU A 39 -0.65 -37.12 -3.61
CA GLU A 39 -0.52 -37.40 -2.18
C GLU A 39 -0.99 -38.79 -1.77
N ASN A 40 -2.03 -39.32 -2.42
CA ASN A 40 -2.68 -40.56 -1.98
C ASN A 40 -2.36 -41.77 -2.85
N LEU A 41 -1.97 -41.57 -4.12
CA LEU A 41 -1.83 -42.65 -5.10
C LEU A 41 -0.41 -42.83 -5.63
N VAL A 42 0.49 -41.85 -5.44
CA VAL A 42 1.89 -41.96 -5.88
C VAL A 42 2.74 -42.48 -4.70
N PRO A 43 3.25 -43.73 -4.75
CA PRO A 43 4.10 -44.26 -3.69
C PRO A 43 5.40 -43.47 -3.58
N GLU A 44 6.02 -43.36 -2.41
CA GLU A 44 7.31 -42.65 -2.28
C GLU A 44 8.47 -43.42 -2.94
N ASP A 45 8.44 -44.76 -2.85
CA ASP A 45 9.47 -45.64 -3.39
C ASP A 45 9.45 -45.72 -4.93
N THR A 46 10.63 -45.58 -5.55
CA THR A 46 10.79 -45.52 -7.01
C THR A 46 10.33 -46.79 -7.72
N GLY A 47 10.55 -47.97 -7.13
CA GLY A 47 10.11 -49.24 -7.72
C GLY A 47 8.58 -49.37 -7.69
N LYS A 48 7.96 -48.99 -6.57
CA LYS A 48 6.50 -48.96 -6.42
C LYS A 48 5.83 -47.93 -7.34
N LYS A 49 6.48 -46.78 -7.60
CA LYS A 49 5.99 -45.79 -8.59
C LYS A 49 5.86 -46.39 -9.98
N ILE A 50 6.86 -47.13 -10.45
CA ILE A 50 6.83 -47.70 -11.81
C ILE A 50 5.67 -48.71 -11.94
N ILE A 51 5.46 -49.54 -10.92
CA ILE A 51 4.38 -50.53 -10.91
C ILE A 51 2.99 -49.87 -10.84
N ALA A 52 2.85 -48.79 -10.07
CA ALA A 52 1.59 -48.07 -9.90
C ALA A 52 1.29 -47.06 -11.05
N ALA A 53 2.27 -46.75 -11.89
CA ALA A 53 2.17 -45.76 -12.97
C ALA A 53 0.98 -45.96 -13.91
N PRO A 54 0.65 -47.20 -14.35
CA PRO A 54 -0.52 -47.43 -15.20
C PRO A 54 -1.86 -47.02 -14.56
N ILE A 55 -1.91 -46.84 -13.23
CA ILE A 55 -3.11 -46.46 -12.49
C ILE A 55 -3.11 -44.96 -12.20
N PHE A 56 -2.04 -44.42 -11.58
CA PHE A 56 -2.05 -43.02 -11.18
C PHE A 56 -1.87 -42.05 -12.36
N ILE A 57 -1.23 -42.44 -13.47
CA ILE A 57 -1.07 -41.54 -14.64
C ILE A 57 -2.44 -41.23 -15.27
N PRO A 58 -3.29 -42.22 -15.65
CA PRO A 58 -4.61 -41.92 -16.17
C PRO A 58 -5.49 -41.14 -15.19
N LEU A 59 -5.45 -41.50 -13.89
CA LEU A 59 -6.20 -40.79 -12.86
C LEU A 59 -5.73 -39.34 -12.69
N GLY A 60 -4.43 -39.10 -12.71
CA GLY A 60 -3.84 -37.77 -12.66
C GLY A 60 -4.21 -36.91 -13.87
N LEU A 61 -4.28 -37.51 -15.07
CA LEU A 61 -4.74 -36.81 -16.27
C LEU A 61 -6.22 -36.42 -16.18
N VAL A 62 -7.09 -37.34 -15.74
CA VAL A 62 -8.51 -37.03 -15.53
C VAL A 62 -8.68 -35.95 -14.47
N ALA A 63 -7.93 -36.04 -13.36
CA ALA A 63 -7.90 -35.03 -12.32
C ALA A 63 -7.46 -33.65 -12.86
N GLY A 64 -6.42 -33.61 -13.69
CA GLY A 64 -5.95 -32.38 -14.32
C GLY A 64 -6.97 -31.76 -15.28
N VAL A 65 -7.68 -32.58 -16.05
CA VAL A 65 -8.77 -32.11 -16.93
C VAL A 65 -9.93 -31.54 -16.10
N LEU A 66 -10.33 -32.24 -15.02
CA LEU A 66 -11.38 -31.76 -14.12
C LEU A 66 -10.97 -30.47 -13.40
N ASP A 67 -9.72 -30.38 -12.96
CA ASP A 67 -9.19 -29.18 -12.33
C ASP A 67 -9.23 -28.00 -13.29
N LEU A 68 -8.79 -28.18 -14.53
CA LEU A 68 -8.76 -27.13 -15.55
C LEU A 68 -10.14 -26.63 -15.95
N PHE A 69 -11.10 -27.53 -16.22
CA PHE A 69 -12.38 -27.15 -16.82
C PHE A 69 -13.52 -26.97 -15.81
N ILE A 70 -13.37 -27.49 -14.59
CA ILE A 70 -14.46 -27.50 -13.60
C ILE A 70 -14.00 -26.85 -12.30
N VAL A 71 -13.01 -27.43 -11.63
CA VAL A 71 -12.68 -27.04 -10.24
C VAL A 71 -12.10 -25.62 -10.20
N HIS A 72 -11.10 -25.33 -11.02
CA HIS A 72 -10.45 -24.02 -11.03
C HIS A 72 -11.40 -22.89 -11.43
N PRO A 73 -12.21 -23.00 -12.52
CA PRO A 73 -13.24 -22.00 -12.82
C PRO A 73 -14.20 -21.76 -11.64
N ILE A 74 -14.67 -22.81 -10.96
CA ILE A 74 -15.56 -22.67 -9.81
C ILE A 74 -14.89 -21.90 -8.66
N ILE A 75 -13.62 -22.20 -8.36
CA ILE A 75 -12.85 -21.51 -7.32
C ILE A 75 -12.72 -20.01 -7.61
N ARG A 76 -12.69 -19.62 -8.89
CA ARG A 76 -12.52 -18.21 -9.33
C ARG A 76 -13.82 -17.40 -9.40
N ILE A 77 -14.99 -18.03 -9.27
CA ILE A 77 -16.29 -17.33 -9.28
C ILE A 77 -16.36 -16.19 -8.24
N PRO A 78 -15.97 -16.40 -6.95
CA PRO A 78 -16.08 -15.35 -5.94
C PRO A 78 -15.20 -14.13 -6.26
N ASP A 79 -13.98 -14.36 -6.75
CA ASP A 79 -13.05 -13.29 -7.13
C ASP A 79 -13.62 -12.47 -8.28
N ALA A 80 -14.05 -13.14 -9.36
CA ALA A 80 -14.63 -12.47 -10.53
C ALA A 80 -15.93 -11.72 -10.22
N PHE A 81 -16.73 -12.27 -9.31
CA PHE A 81 -17.91 -11.59 -8.81
C PHE A 81 -17.55 -10.32 -8.05
N ASN A 82 -16.62 -10.39 -7.09
CA ASN A 82 -16.19 -9.24 -6.28
C ASN A 82 -15.59 -8.13 -7.16
N ASP A 83 -14.81 -8.49 -8.17
CA ASP A 83 -14.24 -7.52 -9.11
C ASP A 83 -15.32 -6.87 -9.98
N THR A 84 -16.30 -7.63 -10.44
CA THR A 84 -17.45 -7.10 -11.19
C THR A 84 -18.23 -6.09 -10.34
N ILE A 85 -18.46 -6.41 -9.06
CA ILE A 85 -19.12 -5.49 -8.10
C ILE A 85 -18.26 -4.26 -7.84
N SER A 86 -16.95 -4.44 -7.63
CA SER A 86 -16.02 -3.34 -7.42
C SER A 86 -15.98 -2.39 -8.62
N LEU A 87 -15.94 -2.95 -9.83
CA LEU A 87 -15.80 -2.20 -11.07
C LEU A 87 -17.07 -1.44 -11.45
N LEU A 88 -18.22 -2.12 -11.44
CA LEU A 88 -19.49 -1.62 -12.01
C LEU A 88 -20.47 -1.08 -10.98
N TRP A 89 -20.39 -1.54 -9.73
CA TRP A 89 -21.42 -1.29 -8.71
C TRP A 89 -20.93 -0.44 -7.53
N THR A 90 -19.62 -0.25 -7.38
CA THR A 90 -19.07 0.55 -6.28
C THR A 90 -19.00 2.04 -6.63
N PRO A 91 -19.66 2.94 -5.87
CA PRO A 91 -19.69 4.37 -6.16
C PRO A 91 -18.29 5.00 -6.09
N ARG A 92 -17.89 5.75 -7.13
CA ARG A 92 -16.56 6.40 -7.21
C ARG A 92 -16.55 7.86 -6.74
N GLY A 93 -17.38 8.19 -5.76
CA GLY A 93 -17.46 9.56 -5.20
C GLY A 93 -18.30 10.54 -6.02
N ASN A 94 -19.03 10.07 -7.03
CA ASN A 94 -20.00 10.88 -7.78
C ASN A 94 -21.32 11.01 -7.01
N GLY A 95 -22.05 12.11 -7.24
CA GLY A 95 -23.35 12.37 -6.60
C GLY A 95 -24.41 11.31 -6.92
N TYR A 96 -25.42 11.20 -6.05
CA TYR A 96 -26.48 10.17 -6.10
C TYR A 96 -27.16 10.03 -7.48
N VAL A 97 -27.50 11.14 -8.13
CA VAL A 97 -28.20 11.16 -9.42
C VAL A 97 -27.33 10.56 -10.54
N THR A 98 -26.03 10.86 -10.53
CA THR A 98 -25.07 10.30 -11.50
C THR A 98 -24.97 8.79 -11.34
N ASN A 99 -24.92 8.27 -10.10
CA ASN A 99 -24.85 6.84 -9.85
C ASN A 99 -26.14 6.11 -10.31
N MET A 100 -27.32 6.72 -10.16
CA MET A 100 -28.57 6.15 -10.69
C MET A 100 -28.57 6.08 -12.22
N GLY A 101 -28.02 7.09 -12.89
CA GLY A 101 -27.92 7.11 -14.36
C GLY A 101 -27.06 5.98 -14.95
N PHE A 102 -26.11 5.45 -14.18
CA PHE A 102 -25.25 4.34 -14.60
C PHE A 102 -25.86 2.94 -14.36
N LEU A 103 -26.94 2.81 -13.58
CA LEU A 103 -27.53 1.50 -13.24
C LEU A 103 -27.90 0.65 -14.47
N PRO A 104 -28.57 1.17 -15.52
CA PRO A 104 -28.89 0.37 -16.69
C PRO A 104 -27.64 -0.16 -17.39
N ILE A 105 -26.57 0.65 -17.43
CA ILE A 105 -25.28 0.28 -18.02
C ILE A 105 -24.61 -0.81 -17.18
N SER A 106 -24.57 -0.65 -15.85
CA SER A 106 -23.99 -1.64 -14.95
C SER A 106 -24.72 -2.98 -15.03
N ILE A 107 -26.05 -3.00 -15.14
CA ILE A 107 -26.85 -4.22 -15.33
C ILE A 107 -26.46 -4.93 -16.63
N VAL A 108 -26.41 -4.20 -17.74
CA VAL A 108 -26.07 -4.76 -19.06
C VAL A 108 -24.62 -5.26 -19.12
N LEU A 109 -23.68 -4.54 -18.49
CA LEU A 109 -22.26 -4.90 -18.51
C LEU A 109 -21.87 -5.97 -17.49
N THR A 110 -22.66 -6.21 -16.45
CA THR A 110 -22.36 -7.20 -15.40
C THR A 110 -22.05 -8.59 -15.96
N PRO A 111 -22.91 -9.23 -16.80
CA PRO A 111 -22.60 -10.56 -17.32
C PRO A 111 -21.33 -10.56 -18.19
N ILE A 112 -21.10 -9.48 -18.95
CA ILE A 112 -19.94 -9.37 -19.85
C ILE A 112 -18.64 -9.29 -19.03
N VAL A 113 -18.58 -8.37 -18.07
CA VAL A 113 -17.41 -8.17 -17.21
C VAL A 113 -17.14 -9.41 -16.37
N PHE A 114 -18.17 -10.00 -15.77
CA PHE A 114 -18.04 -11.21 -14.98
C PHE A 114 -17.49 -12.38 -15.80
N THR A 115 -18.05 -12.63 -16.99
CA THR A 115 -17.59 -13.73 -17.84
C THR A 115 -16.17 -13.50 -18.35
N LEU A 116 -15.82 -12.27 -18.75
CA LEU A 116 -14.46 -11.96 -19.20
C LEU A 116 -13.44 -12.12 -18.06
N ASP A 117 -13.75 -11.63 -16.86
CA ASP A 117 -12.85 -11.74 -15.72
C ASP A 117 -12.70 -13.20 -15.26
N LEU A 118 -13.81 -13.95 -15.20
CA LEU A 118 -13.81 -15.37 -14.87
C LEU A 118 -12.96 -16.17 -15.86
N LEU A 119 -13.12 -15.93 -17.18
CA LEU A 119 -12.33 -16.61 -18.20
C LEU A 119 -10.85 -16.23 -18.14
N ALA A 120 -10.55 -14.95 -17.91
CA ALA A 120 -9.18 -14.48 -17.77
C ALA A 120 -8.49 -15.15 -16.57
N ARG A 121 -9.13 -15.17 -15.39
CA ARG A 121 -8.60 -15.83 -14.17
C ARG A 121 -8.59 -17.35 -14.24
N SER A 122 -9.50 -17.94 -15.02
CA SER A 122 -9.50 -19.39 -15.28
C SER A 122 -8.34 -19.79 -16.19
N SER A 123 -7.98 -18.93 -17.15
CA SER A 123 -6.93 -19.21 -18.13
C SER A 123 -5.53 -18.81 -17.64
N PHE A 124 -5.45 -17.72 -16.88
CA PHE A 124 -4.20 -17.10 -16.44
C PHE A 124 -4.14 -17.02 -14.91
N ASP A 125 -2.95 -17.23 -14.35
CA ASP A 125 -2.72 -17.09 -12.91
C ASP A 125 -2.60 -15.62 -12.49
N ILE A 126 -3.73 -14.90 -12.56
CA ILE A 126 -3.83 -13.49 -12.20
C ILE A 126 -4.02 -13.40 -10.68
N ASN A 127 -3.10 -12.70 -10.01
CA ASN A 127 -2.95 -12.52 -8.55
C ASN A 127 -2.25 -13.64 -7.77
N GLY A 128 -1.92 -14.79 -8.39
CA GLY A 128 -1.20 -15.89 -7.74
C GLY A 128 -1.95 -16.44 -6.52
N ASN A 129 -2.49 -17.65 -6.61
CA ASN A 129 -3.04 -18.27 -5.39
C ASN A 129 -1.93 -18.39 -4.33
N VAL A 130 -2.18 -17.87 -3.12
CA VAL A 130 -1.33 -18.13 -1.95
C VAL A 130 -1.18 -19.64 -1.84
N ASP A 131 0.06 -20.12 -1.74
CA ASP A 131 0.40 -21.54 -1.76
C ASP A 131 -0.32 -22.29 -0.62
N ARG A 132 -1.52 -22.81 -0.91
CA ARG A 132 -2.33 -23.56 0.05
C ARG A 132 -1.66 -24.89 0.35
N SER A 133 -0.91 -25.46 -0.61
CA SER A 133 -0.12 -26.66 -0.36
C SER A 133 0.98 -26.41 0.68
N ARG A 134 1.56 -25.20 0.75
CA ARG A 134 2.49 -24.80 1.82
C ARG A 134 1.81 -24.51 3.17
N ILE A 135 0.52 -24.18 3.16
CA ILE A 135 -0.31 -24.04 4.37
C ILE A 135 -0.73 -25.43 4.88
N GLU A 136 -0.99 -26.39 3.99
CA GLU A 136 -1.40 -27.77 4.30
C GLU A 136 -0.21 -28.70 4.60
N SER A 137 0.97 -28.47 3.99
CA SER A 137 2.20 -29.26 4.22
C SER A 137 2.95 -28.88 5.49
N ASN A 138 2.65 -27.72 6.09
CA ASN A 138 3.09 -27.42 7.44
C ASN A 138 2.08 -28.05 8.38
N PRO A 139 2.45 -29.03 9.22
CA PRO A 139 1.51 -29.63 10.14
C PRO A 139 0.91 -28.51 10.99
N VAL A 140 -0.39 -28.26 10.81
CA VAL A 140 -1.13 -27.31 11.66
C VAL A 140 -0.79 -27.70 13.09
N PRO A 141 -0.15 -26.81 13.87
CA PRO A 141 0.33 -27.20 15.18
C PRO A 141 -0.85 -27.73 16.01
N LYS A 142 -0.67 -28.92 16.60
CA LYS A 142 -1.76 -29.61 17.31
C LYS A 142 -2.29 -28.80 18.50
N LYS A 143 -1.47 -27.89 19.03
CA LYS A 143 -1.82 -26.99 20.13
C LYS A 143 -2.30 -25.64 19.60
N THR A 144 -3.28 -25.08 20.29
CA THR A 144 -3.72 -23.70 20.03
C THR A 144 -2.65 -22.68 20.45
N VAL A 145 -2.74 -21.43 19.97
CA VAL A 145 -1.83 -20.34 20.40
C VAL A 145 -1.87 -20.17 21.92
N TYR A 146 -3.05 -20.29 22.54
CA TYR A 146 -3.22 -20.14 23.98
C TYR A 146 -2.51 -21.25 24.76
N GLU A 147 -2.68 -22.51 24.35
CA GLU A 147 -1.98 -23.66 24.97
C GLU A 147 -0.45 -23.55 24.80
N ALA A 148 0.01 -23.14 23.62
CA ALA A 148 1.42 -22.91 23.35
C ALA A 148 1.99 -21.76 24.19
N LEU A 149 1.21 -20.70 24.40
CA LEU A 149 1.59 -19.56 25.23
C LEU A 149 1.66 -19.92 26.72
N GLU A 150 0.68 -20.68 27.23
CA GLU A 150 0.65 -21.16 28.62
C GLU A 150 1.83 -22.08 28.91
N SER A 151 2.09 -23.04 28.01
CA SER A 151 3.19 -23.99 28.14
C SER A 151 4.58 -23.42 27.79
N GLY A 152 4.65 -22.20 27.24
CA GLY A 152 5.92 -21.61 26.80
C GLY A 152 6.56 -22.34 25.61
N ASP A 153 5.75 -23.01 24.79
CA ASP A 153 6.19 -23.82 23.66
C ASP A 153 6.64 -22.94 22.49
N ARG A 154 7.91 -22.53 22.55
CA ARG A 154 8.58 -21.68 21.55
C ARG A 154 8.39 -22.19 20.12
N ALA A 155 8.60 -23.47 19.89
CA ALA A 155 8.58 -24.07 18.55
C ALA A 155 7.18 -23.96 17.93
N THR A 156 6.15 -24.24 18.74
CA THR A 156 4.75 -24.12 18.31
C THR A 156 4.39 -22.66 18.01
N ILE A 157 4.72 -21.71 18.90
CA ILE A 157 4.45 -20.28 18.67
C ILE A 157 5.11 -19.80 17.38
N LEU A 158 6.38 -20.16 17.17
CA LEU A 158 7.11 -19.76 15.99
C LEU A 158 6.51 -20.36 14.70
N ALA A 159 6.09 -21.62 14.74
CA ALA A 159 5.39 -22.25 13.63
C ALA A 159 4.09 -21.52 13.30
N LEU A 160 3.27 -21.21 14.32
CA LEU A 160 2.01 -20.49 14.14
C LEU A 160 2.24 -19.05 13.60
N LEU A 161 3.29 -18.37 14.05
CA LEU A 161 3.72 -17.05 13.58
C LEU A 161 4.28 -17.04 12.16
N LYS A 162 4.62 -18.20 11.59
CA LYS A 162 5.04 -18.33 10.19
C LYS A 162 3.88 -18.61 9.24
N ILE A 163 2.69 -18.97 9.75
CA ILE A 163 1.49 -19.26 8.93
C ILE A 163 0.74 -17.96 8.56
N PRO A 164 0.77 -17.49 7.29
CA PRO A 164 0.31 -16.15 6.91
C PRO A 164 -1.20 -15.89 7.09
N VAL A 165 -1.99 -16.92 7.39
CA VAL A 165 -3.47 -16.87 7.40
C VAL A 165 -4.05 -16.48 8.77
N HIS A 166 -3.27 -16.58 9.85
CA HIS A 166 -3.78 -16.32 11.19
C HIS A 166 -3.62 -14.85 11.59
N ASN A 167 -4.67 -14.05 11.35
CA ASN A 167 -4.80 -12.71 11.92
C ASN A 167 -5.04 -12.83 13.43
N TRP A 168 -3.96 -12.77 14.20
CA TRP A 168 -4.07 -12.76 15.66
C TRP A 168 -4.63 -11.42 16.13
N PRO A 169 -5.54 -11.42 17.12
CA PRO A 169 -5.95 -10.19 17.79
C PRO A 169 -4.71 -9.47 18.35
N PRO A 170 -4.67 -8.11 18.30
CA PRO A 170 -3.53 -7.35 18.81
C PRO A 170 -3.16 -7.69 20.26
N GLU A 171 -4.17 -7.96 21.10
CA GLU A 171 -3.98 -8.34 22.51
C GLU A 171 -3.25 -9.68 22.66
N LEU A 172 -3.50 -10.63 21.75
CA LEU A 172 -2.83 -11.92 21.77
C LEU A 172 -1.37 -11.77 21.33
N SER A 173 -1.12 -11.01 20.27
CA SER A 173 0.24 -10.70 19.82
C SER A 173 1.04 -9.98 20.90
N GLN A 174 0.43 -9.01 21.60
CA GLN A 174 1.06 -8.34 22.74
C GLN A 174 1.45 -9.33 23.84
N LYS A 175 0.54 -10.24 24.25
CA LYS A 175 0.85 -11.26 25.26
C LYS A 175 1.99 -12.18 24.83
N VAL A 176 2.06 -12.54 23.54
CA VAL A 176 3.17 -13.34 23.00
C VAL A 176 4.48 -12.57 23.08
N ILE A 177 4.51 -11.29 22.70
CA ILE A 177 5.69 -10.43 22.82
C ILE A 177 6.15 -10.33 24.28
N GLU A 178 5.22 -10.13 25.22
CA GLU A 178 5.52 -10.02 26.65
C GLU A 178 6.09 -11.33 27.22
N LYS A 179 5.50 -12.48 26.85
CA LYS A 179 5.95 -13.81 27.29
C LYS A 179 7.33 -14.18 26.73
N PHE A 180 7.57 -13.88 25.45
CA PHE A 180 8.79 -14.25 24.73
C PHE A 180 9.71 -13.04 24.48
N ARG A 181 9.74 -12.08 25.40
CA ARG A 181 10.45 -10.79 25.23
C ARG A 181 11.93 -10.91 24.89
N THR A 182 12.58 -12.01 25.29
CA THR A 182 13.99 -12.29 25.03
C THR A 182 14.24 -13.02 23.71
N ASP A 183 13.19 -13.44 23.01
CA ASP A 183 13.28 -14.13 21.72
C ASP A 183 13.06 -13.11 20.57
N PRO A 184 14.13 -12.67 19.90
CA PRO A 184 14.02 -11.63 18.88
C PRO A 184 13.18 -12.07 17.68
N GLU A 185 13.18 -13.35 17.31
CA GLU A 185 12.43 -13.86 16.15
C GLU A 185 10.91 -13.87 16.44
N ILE A 186 10.52 -14.33 17.64
CA ILE A 186 9.11 -14.32 18.05
C ILE A 186 8.60 -12.90 18.21
N VAL A 187 9.37 -12.02 18.86
CA VAL A 187 9.01 -10.60 19.04
C VAL A 187 8.85 -9.92 17.69
N TYR A 188 9.82 -10.11 16.79
CA TYR A 188 9.80 -9.59 15.43
C TYR A 188 8.52 -9.98 14.66
N LEU A 189 8.24 -11.28 14.55
CA LEU A 189 7.08 -11.77 13.80
C LEU A 189 5.77 -11.33 14.44
N SER A 190 5.71 -11.31 15.78
CA SER A 190 4.51 -10.91 16.52
C SER A 190 4.22 -9.42 16.37
N LEU A 191 5.25 -8.56 16.32
CA LEU A 191 5.12 -7.12 16.09
C LEU A 191 4.58 -6.82 14.71
N ILE A 192 5.12 -7.45 13.67
CA ILE A 192 4.62 -7.29 12.30
C ILE A 192 3.15 -7.68 12.22
N ARG A 193 2.79 -8.85 12.76
CA ARG A 193 1.39 -9.30 12.80
C ARG A 193 0.48 -8.36 13.58
N MET A 194 0.94 -7.88 14.73
CA MET A 194 0.18 -6.94 15.55
C MET A 194 -0.07 -5.63 14.77
N ALA A 195 0.97 -5.05 14.18
CA ALA A 195 0.86 -3.82 13.40
C ALA A 195 -0.10 -3.99 12.22
N ASP A 196 -0.06 -5.14 11.52
CA ASP A 196 -0.92 -5.42 10.38
C ASP A 196 -2.37 -5.70 10.80
N SER A 197 -2.61 -6.34 11.97
CA SER A 197 -3.96 -6.74 12.44
C SER A 197 -4.76 -5.66 13.17
N ILE A 198 -4.11 -4.59 13.67
CA ILE A 198 -4.84 -3.50 14.36
C ILE A 198 -5.78 -2.78 13.39
N SER A 199 -7.06 -2.72 13.77
CA SER A 199 -8.09 -1.99 13.05
C SER A 199 -7.86 -0.47 13.12
N VAL A 200 -8.36 0.29 12.13
CA VAL A 200 -8.28 1.76 12.16
C VAL A 200 -8.98 2.35 13.40
N LYS A 201 -10.05 1.70 13.89
CA LYS A 201 -10.81 2.16 15.06
C LYS A 201 -10.03 2.03 16.36
N ASP A 202 -9.24 0.95 16.48
CA ASP A 202 -8.44 0.66 17.67
C ASP A 202 -7.01 1.19 17.55
N GLY A 203 -6.70 1.86 16.43
CA GLY A 203 -5.37 2.29 16.04
C GLY A 203 -4.64 3.01 17.16
N LEU A 204 -5.23 4.03 17.78
CA LEU A 204 -4.50 4.86 18.75
C LEU A 204 -4.22 4.17 20.09
N LYS A 205 -4.90 3.06 20.40
CA LYS A 205 -4.77 2.35 21.69
C LYS A 205 -3.37 1.78 21.91
N TYR A 206 -2.70 1.37 20.83
CA TYR A 206 -1.44 0.64 20.88
C TYR A 206 -0.21 1.51 20.59
N ASP A 207 -0.39 2.78 20.25
CA ASP A 207 0.70 3.67 19.84
C ASP A 207 1.84 3.70 20.87
N SER A 208 1.52 3.98 22.14
CA SER A 208 2.51 4.06 23.22
C SER A 208 3.33 2.79 23.37
N TYR A 209 2.72 1.62 23.13
CA TYR A 209 3.40 0.33 23.20
C TYR A 209 4.30 0.12 21.98
N LEU A 210 3.77 0.33 20.78
CA LEU A 210 4.47 0.08 19.52
C LEU A 210 5.64 1.04 19.29
N ILE A 211 5.54 2.29 19.74
CA ILE A 211 6.63 3.28 19.70
C ILE A 211 7.90 2.75 20.38
N THR A 212 7.77 1.93 21.44
CA THR A 212 8.94 1.39 22.16
C THR A 212 9.81 0.45 21.33
N PHE A 213 9.33 0.01 20.16
CA PHE A 213 10.02 -0.91 19.25
C PHE A 213 10.63 -0.24 18.01
N LEU A 214 10.45 1.08 17.84
CA LEU A 214 11.08 1.83 16.77
C LEU A 214 12.62 1.78 16.88
N ASN A 215 13.29 1.85 15.73
CA ASN A 215 14.75 1.91 15.55
C ASN A 215 15.48 0.67 16.09
N ARG A 216 14.81 -0.48 16.07
CA ARG A 216 15.41 -1.77 16.49
C ARG A 216 15.71 -2.67 15.30
N ASP A 217 14.79 -2.70 14.33
CA ASP A 217 14.86 -3.55 13.16
C ASP A 217 14.13 -2.90 11.98
N LEU A 218 14.71 -3.00 10.79
CA LEU A 218 14.25 -2.32 9.59
C LEU A 218 12.85 -2.78 9.12
N GLU A 219 12.57 -4.08 9.17
CA GLU A 219 11.28 -4.60 8.70
C GLU A 219 10.18 -4.34 9.74
N VAL A 220 10.53 -4.35 11.02
CA VAL A 220 9.62 -3.87 12.10
C VAL A 220 9.30 -2.40 11.88
N ASP A 221 10.31 -1.55 11.64
CA ASP A 221 10.12 -0.13 11.38
C ASP A 221 9.21 0.13 10.16
N ARG A 222 9.33 -0.67 9.10
CA ARG A 222 8.42 -0.60 7.94
C ARG A 222 6.99 -0.98 8.31
N ALA A 223 6.79 -2.05 9.09
CA ALA A 223 5.46 -2.48 9.53
C ALA A 223 4.81 -1.42 10.44
N LEU A 224 5.56 -0.91 11.41
CA LEU A 224 5.12 0.17 12.30
C LEU A 224 4.82 1.45 11.53
N GLY A 225 5.66 1.82 10.56
CA GLY A 225 5.42 2.98 9.71
C GLY A 225 4.13 2.88 8.90
N ARG A 226 3.87 1.72 8.28
CA ARG A 226 2.57 1.46 7.60
C ARG A 226 1.41 1.58 8.57
N TYR A 227 1.53 1.03 9.77
CA TYR A 227 0.51 1.12 10.80
C TYR A 227 0.24 2.57 11.19
N PHE A 228 1.26 3.38 11.52
CA PHE A 228 1.07 4.78 11.93
C PHE A 228 0.46 5.64 10.82
N VAL A 229 0.85 5.39 9.56
CA VAL A 229 0.22 6.04 8.39
C VAL A 229 -1.25 5.66 8.28
N ARG A 230 -1.57 4.37 8.41
CA ARG A 230 -2.95 3.85 8.29
C ARG A 230 -3.85 4.32 9.44
N SER A 231 -3.33 4.36 10.67
CA SER A 231 -4.06 4.81 11.86
C SER A 231 -4.13 6.34 11.98
N GLY A 232 -3.30 7.07 11.24
CA GLY A 232 -3.16 8.52 11.39
C GLY A 232 -2.56 8.92 12.74
N SER A 233 -1.70 8.07 13.30
CA SER A 233 -1.10 8.25 14.63
C SER A 233 -0.15 9.44 14.66
N LEU A 234 -0.55 10.49 15.39
CA LEU A 234 0.31 11.65 15.65
C LEU A 234 1.45 11.30 16.60
N SER A 235 1.20 10.51 17.65
CA SER A 235 2.22 10.08 18.61
C SER A 235 3.32 9.24 17.95
N GLY A 236 2.94 8.29 17.10
CA GLY A 236 3.88 7.44 16.37
C GLY A 236 4.75 8.23 15.39
N THR A 237 4.15 9.14 14.64
CA THR A 237 4.88 9.99 13.68
C THR A 237 5.77 11.02 14.38
N SER A 238 5.32 11.64 15.48
CA SER A 238 6.17 12.51 16.29
C SER A 238 7.34 11.76 16.97
N ALA A 239 7.13 10.51 17.37
CA ALA A 239 8.22 9.68 17.90
C ALA A 239 9.29 9.40 16.82
N ILE A 240 8.87 9.12 15.58
CA ILE A 240 9.79 8.95 14.45
C ILE A 240 10.63 10.23 14.22
N VAL A 241 10.00 11.42 14.22
CA VAL A 241 10.74 12.70 14.11
C VAL A 241 11.74 12.85 15.25
N SER A 242 11.35 12.50 16.48
CA SER A 242 12.22 12.58 17.65
C SER A 242 13.45 11.70 17.50
N ILE A 243 13.27 10.45 17.06
CA ILE A 243 14.37 9.51 16.79
C ILE A 243 15.30 10.05 15.70
N LEU A 244 14.76 10.57 14.59
CA LEU A 244 15.57 11.20 13.52
C LEU A 244 16.38 12.39 14.03
N ALA A 245 15.87 13.13 15.01
CA ALA A 245 16.54 14.30 15.58
C ALA A 245 17.60 13.94 16.64
N SER A 246 17.39 12.87 17.42
CA SER A 246 18.22 12.54 18.59
C SER A 246 19.16 11.35 18.40
N GLU A 247 18.87 10.45 17.46
CA GLU A 247 19.57 9.16 17.34
C GLU A 247 20.26 9.00 15.99
N LYS A 248 21.37 8.25 16.00
CA LYS A 248 22.02 7.82 14.77
C LYS A 248 21.27 6.62 14.21
N VAL A 249 20.38 6.88 13.26
CA VAL A 249 19.67 5.85 12.49
C VAL A 249 20.51 5.35 11.32
N SER A 250 20.28 4.10 10.88
CA SER A 250 20.81 3.62 9.61
C SER A 250 20.22 4.42 8.45
N LYS A 251 20.89 4.43 7.29
CA LYS A 251 20.37 5.15 6.10
C LYS A 251 19.06 4.54 5.62
N GLU A 252 18.94 3.22 5.70
CA GLU A 252 17.76 2.46 5.30
C GLU A 252 16.57 2.76 6.23
N THR A 253 16.81 2.81 7.55
CA THR A 253 15.79 3.18 8.53
C THR A 253 15.37 4.64 8.36
N GLU A 254 16.33 5.54 8.16
CA GLU A 254 16.06 6.96 7.87
C GLU A 254 15.14 7.12 6.66
N ASP A 255 15.42 6.40 5.58
CA ASP A 255 14.62 6.44 4.36
C ASP A 255 13.18 5.94 4.59
N VAL A 256 13.01 4.88 5.39
CA VAL A 256 11.69 4.37 5.80
C VAL A 256 10.93 5.41 6.62
N TYR A 257 11.61 6.10 7.53
CA TYR A 257 11.02 7.11 8.40
C TYR A 257 10.62 8.38 7.64
N ILE A 258 11.48 8.89 6.75
CA ILE A 258 11.15 10.01 5.86
C ILE A 258 9.89 9.70 5.06
N SER A 259 9.85 8.53 4.40
CA SER A 259 8.68 8.12 3.63
C SER A 259 7.44 8.03 4.52
N THR A 260 7.55 7.39 5.68
CA THR A 260 6.44 7.24 6.64
C THR A 260 5.85 8.58 7.05
N LEU A 261 6.70 9.56 7.39
CA LEU A 261 6.27 10.90 7.80
C LEU A 261 5.56 11.65 6.68
N LEU A 262 6.12 11.63 5.47
CA LEU A 262 5.49 12.26 4.29
C LEU A 262 4.16 11.60 3.92
N HIS A 263 3.99 10.32 4.23
CA HIS A 263 2.76 9.55 3.97
C HIS A 263 1.72 9.65 5.08
N SER A 264 2.07 10.16 6.26
CA SER A 264 1.27 10.09 7.48
C SER A 264 -0.12 10.73 7.43
N GLY A 265 -0.35 11.68 6.52
CA GLY A 265 -1.56 12.50 6.60
C GLY A 265 -1.43 13.70 7.55
N LYS A 266 -0.30 13.87 8.26
CA LYS A 266 -0.14 14.81 9.36
C LYS A 266 0.80 15.95 9.01
N ALA A 267 0.35 17.19 9.21
CA ALA A 267 1.13 18.36 8.83
C ALA A 267 2.28 18.62 9.78
N ASP A 268 2.06 18.55 11.11
CA ASP A 268 3.11 18.85 12.11
C ASP A 268 4.37 17.99 11.95
N PRO A 269 4.29 16.65 11.89
CA PRO A 269 5.50 15.82 11.76
C PRO A 269 6.25 16.05 10.44
N VAL A 270 5.53 16.41 9.36
CA VAL A 270 6.15 16.76 8.08
C VAL A 270 6.88 18.10 8.17
N VAL A 271 6.28 19.10 8.84
CA VAL A 271 6.93 20.39 9.08
C VAL A 271 8.20 20.21 9.88
N ASP A 272 8.16 19.39 10.94
CA ASP A 272 9.33 19.12 11.78
C ASP A 272 10.41 18.37 11.01
N LEU A 273 10.03 17.38 10.19
CA LEU A 273 10.96 16.67 9.30
C LEU A 273 11.68 17.61 8.34
N VAL A 274 10.92 18.49 7.69
CA VAL A 274 11.49 19.47 6.76
C VAL A 274 12.47 20.36 7.50
N ASN A 275 12.07 20.93 8.64
CA ASN A 275 12.94 21.79 9.45
C ASN A 275 14.22 21.09 9.90
N LEU A 276 14.14 19.80 10.25
CA LEU A 276 15.29 18.99 10.64
C LEU A 276 16.31 18.88 9.48
N TYR A 277 15.85 18.67 8.25
CA TYR A 277 16.71 18.37 7.11
C TYR A 277 16.94 19.51 6.11
N LEU A 278 16.33 20.67 6.30
CA LEU A 278 16.50 21.84 5.43
C LEU A 278 17.96 22.26 5.23
N LYS A 279 18.82 22.03 6.23
CA LYS A 279 20.26 22.37 6.17
C LYS A 279 21.13 21.30 5.49
N THR A 280 20.60 20.11 5.24
CA THR A 280 21.36 18.99 4.66
C THR A 280 21.00 18.83 3.18
N THR A 281 21.89 19.23 2.27
CA THR A 281 21.57 19.38 0.83
C THR A 281 20.96 18.13 0.19
N ASP A 282 21.55 16.95 0.41
CA ASP A 282 21.08 15.72 -0.23
C ASP A 282 19.72 15.27 0.32
N LYS A 283 19.55 15.33 1.65
CA LYS A 283 18.28 14.99 2.31
C LYS A 283 17.18 15.97 1.95
N LYS A 284 17.49 17.27 1.89
CA LYS A 284 16.56 18.30 1.43
C LYS A 284 16.02 18.01 0.03
N LYS A 285 16.90 17.70 -0.93
CA LYS A 285 16.48 17.38 -2.30
C LYS A 285 15.52 16.19 -2.34
N LYS A 286 15.83 15.13 -1.60
CA LYS A 286 14.97 13.94 -1.49
C LYS A 286 13.61 14.28 -0.90
N ILE A 287 13.57 15.01 0.21
CA ILE A 287 12.32 15.40 0.89
C ILE A 287 11.46 16.27 -0.02
N ILE A 288 12.03 17.28 -0.68
CA ILE A 288 11.27 18.13 -1.61
C ILE A 288 10.67 17.30 -2.75
N TYR A 289 11.44 16.38 -3.33
CA TYR A 289 10.96 15.51 -4.42
C TYR A 289 9.81 14.60 -3.98
N GLU A 290 9.94 13.92 -2.83
CA GLU A 290 8.88 13.05 -2.32
C GLU A 290 7.64 13.85 -1.88
N PHE A 291 7.85 15.01 -1.27
CA PHE A 291 6.80 15.93 -0.87
C PHE A 291 5.99 16.45 -2.07
N GLU A 292 6.67 16.87 -3.14
CA GLU A 292 6.03 17.29 -4.39
C GLU A 292 5.22 16.15 -5.01
N THR A 293 5.82 14.96 -5.10
CA THR A 293 5.15 13.76 -5.62
C THR A 293 3.88 13.48 -4.82
N LYS A 294 3.94 13.61 -3.49
CA LYS A 294 2.78 13.36 -2.64
C LYS A 294 1.70 14.41 -2.79
N ILE A 295 2.08 15.68 -2.89
CA ILE A 295 1.14 16.78 -3.19
C ILE A 295 0.45 16.57 -4.54
N ARG A 296 1.19 16.09 -5.55
CA ARG A 296 0.66 15.87 -6.89
C ARG A 296 -0.38 14.74 -6.91
N TYR A 297 -0.09 13.59 -6.29
CA TYR A 297 -0.88 12.37 -6.44
C TYR A 297 -1.74 11.96 -5.23
N GLY A 298 -1.44 12.43 -4.02
CA GLY A 298 -1.93 11.81 -2.78
C GLY A 298 -2.98 12.58 -1.98
N TYR A 299 -3.16 13.88 -2.21
CA TYR A 299 -3.99 14.74 -1.34
C TYR A 299 -5.29 15.18 -2.01
N THR A 300 -6.06 14.24 -2.54
CA THR A 300 -7.38 14.49 -3.17
C THR A 300 -8.57 14.28 -2.21
N SER A 301 -8.32 13.90 -0.96
CA SER A 301 -9.41 13.77 0.03
C SER A 301 -9.61 15.08 0.79
N TYR A 302 -10.79 15.68 0.65
CA TYR A 302 -11.20 16.98 1.24
C TYR A 302 -10.84 17.16 2.73
N ALA A 303 -10.92 16.10 3.55
CA ALA A 303 -10.60 16.17 4.98
C ALA A 303 -9.09 16.39 5.25
N LYS A 304 -8.21 15.79 4.44
CA LYS A 304 -6.75 15.95 4.57
C LYS A 304 -6.27 17.28 4.00
N GLU A 305 -6.99 17.84 3.03
CA GLU A 305 -6.65 19.14 2.42
C GLU A 305 -6.60 20.27 3.46
N LYS A 306 -7.56 20.35 4.39
CA LYS A 306 -7.61 21.40 5.41
C LYS A 306 -6.48 21.31 6.45
N GLU A 307 -6.13 20.10 6.87
CA GLU A 307 -5.03 19.87 7.83
C GLU A 307 -3.70 20.35 7.22
N TYR A 308 -3.44 19.99 5.96
CA TYR A 308 -2.24 20.40 5.25
C TYR A 308 -2.22 21.86 4.84
N GLU A 309 -3.36 22.38 4.39
CA GLU A 309 -3.51 23.78 4.00
C GLU A 309 -3.01 24.71 5.10
N SER A 310 -3.51 24.52 6.33
CA SER A 310 -3.13 25.33 7.48
C SER A 310 -1.73 24.99 8.01
N GLY A 311 -1.38 23.70 8.10
CA GLY A 311 -0.14 23.27 8.71
C GLY A 311 1.13 23.64 7.92
N PHE A 312 1.06 23.64 6.58
CA PHE A 312 2.21 23.93 5.71
C PHE A 312 2.50 25.41 5.52
N ILE A 313 1.66 26.32 6.02
CA ILE A 313 1.93 27.77 5.97
C ILE A 313 3.26 28.09 6.67
N ARG A 314 3.62 27.36 7.73
CA ARG A 314 4.88 27.51 8.48
C ARG A 314 6.14 27.23 7.65
N LEU A 315 5.98 26.56 6.51
CA LEU A 315 7.05 26.21 5.59
C LEU A 315 7.27 27.25 4.48
N LEU A 316 6.34 28.19 4.30
CA LEU A 316 6.51 29.29 3.36
C LEU A 316 7.73 30.15 3.76
N ASN A 317 8.48 30.59 2.75
CA ASN A 317 9.66 31.44 2.86
C ASN A 317 10.81 30.79 3.65
N LYS A 318 10.84 29.45 3.73
CA LYS A 318 11.95 28.70 4.37
C LYS A 318 13.00 28.24 3.38
N ASP A 319 12.57 27.80 2.19
CA ASP A 319 13.45 27.37 1.11
C ASP A 319 12.78 27.61 -0.24
N PRO A 320 13.51 28.17 -1.25
CA PRO A 320 12.91 28.47 -2.56
C PRO A 320 12.35 27.26 -3.30
N GLY A 321 12.94 26.06 -3.15
CA GLY A 321 12.45 24.84 -3.77
C GLY A 321 11.19 24.34 -3.11
N LEU A 322 11.09 24.47 -1.78
CA LEU A 322 9.88 24.15 -1.04
C LEU A 322 8.74 25.14 -1.35
N ASP A 323 9.04 26.43 -1.46
CA ASP A 323 8.08 27.45 -1.85
C ASP A 323 7.46 27.12 -3.20
N GLU A 324 8.24 26.68 -4.19
CA GLU A 324 7.70 26.31 -5.50
C GLU A 324 6.64 25.21 -5.41
N VAL A 325 6.87 24.20 -4.59
CA VAL A 325 5.90 23.11 -4.36
C VAL A 325 4.65 23.64 -3.65
N LEU A 326 4.82 24.45 -2.60
CA LEU A 326 3.71 24.97 -1.77
C LEU A 326 2.84 25.98 -2.50
N LEU A 327 3.44 26.90 -3.26
CA LEU A 327 2.72 27.89 -4.06
C LEU A 327 1.82 27.20 -5.09
N ASN A 328 2.35 26.19 -5.80
CA ASN A 328 1.58 25.39 -6.76
C ASN A 328 0.45 24.62 -6.06
N TYR A 329 0.71 24.07 -4.87
CA TYR A 329 -0.33 23.42 -4.06
C TYR A 329 -1.47 24.37 -3.71
N TYR A 330 -1.17 25.56 -3.16
CA TYR A 330 -2.19 26.52 -2.76
C TYR A 330 -3.01 27.07 -3.92
N VAL A 331 -2.41 27.24 -5.11
CA VAL A 331 -3.13 27.58 -6.35
C VAL A 331 -4.09 26.46 -6.74
N ARG A 332 -3.64 25.21 -6.72
CA ARG A 332 -4.46 24.04 -7.09
C ARG A 332 -5.71 23.93 -6.24
N ILE A 333 -5.58 24.13 -4.93
CA ILE A 333 -6.72 24.01 -3.99
C ILE A 333 -7.47 25.34 -3.77
N LYS A 334 -7.07 26.42 -4.47
CA LYS A 334 -7.65 27.78 -4.31
C LYS A 334 -7.74 28.23 -2.84
N SER A 335 -6.66 27.98 -2.09
CA SER A 335 -6.60 28.17 -0.65
C SER A 335 -6.74 29.64 -0.24
N SER A 336 -7.79 29.97 0.50
CA SER A 336 -7.90 31.30 1.12
C SER A 336 -6.87 31.50 2.22
N VAL A 337 -6.60 30.46 3.02
CA VAL A 337 -5.68 30.56 4.17
C VAL A 337 -4.23 30.75 3.69
N GLY A 338 -3.85 30.03 2.64
CA GLY A 338 -2.57 30.19 1.96
C GLY A 338 -2.42 31.57 1.32
N SER A 339 -3.45 32.05 0.62
CA SER A 339 -3.47 33.41 0.04
C SER A 339 -3.26 34.51 1.08
N GLU A 340 -3.96 34.42 2.21
CA GLU A 340 -3.80 35.37 3.32
C GLU A 340 -2.39 35.30 3.92
N ALA A 341 -1.85 34.11 4.14
CA ALA A 341 -0.51 33.93 4.69
C ALA A 341 0.59 34.47 3.76
N MET A 342 0.49 34.20 2.46
CA MET A 342 1.39 34.75 1.45
C MET A 342 1.32 36.27 1.40
N THR A 343 0.11 36.84 1.49
CA THR A 343 -0.10 38.29 1.54
C THR A 343 0.55 38.91 2.77
N LYS A 344 0.44 38.27 3.95
CA LYS A 344 1.13 38.71 5.18
C LYS A 344 2.65 38.71 5.02
N LEU A 345 3.23 37.67 4.41
CA LEU A 345 4.67 37.60 4.14
C LEU A 345 5.12 38.69 3.17
N LEU A 346 4.33 38.95 2.13
CA LEU A 346 4.59 40.00 1.15
C LEU A 346 4.52 41.40 1.78
N VAL A 347 3.49 41.67 2.57
CA VAL A 347 3.28 42.97 3.22
C VAL A 347 4.31 43.23 4.31
N SER A 348 4.75 42.21 5.05
CA SER A 348 5.78 42.36 6.07
C SER A 348 7.18 42.59 5.50
N GLY A 349 7.39 42.42 4.19
CA GLY A 349 8.71 42.58 3.55
C GLY A 349 9.71 41.47 3.92
N GLN A 350 9.22 40.34 4.45
CA GLN A 350 10.05 39.20 4.85
C GLN A 350 10.52 38.34 3.67
N LEU A 351 9.94 38.53 2.48
CA LEU A 351 10.27 37.77 1.28
C LEU A 351 11.55 38.29 0.60
N PRO A 352 12.48 37.40 0.19
CA PRO A 352 13.58 37.76 -0.71
C PRO A 352 13.07 38.35 -2.03
N LYS A 353 13.80 39.33 -2.58
CA LYS A 353 13.42 40.00 -3.85
C LYS A 353 13.16 39.01 -5.00
N VAL A 354 13.94 37.92 -5.06
CA VAL A 354 13.82 36.87 -6.08
C VAL A 354 12.51 36.07 -5.99
N SER A 355 11.89 36.02 -4.81
CA SER A 355 10.64 35.28 -4.56
C SER A 355 9.39 36.13 -4.73
N LEU A 356 9.50 37.46 -4.64
CA LEU A 356 8.35 38.39 -4.69
C LEU A 356 7.43 38.15 -5.88
N LYS A 357 7.99 38.04 -7.09
CA LYS A 357 7.21 37.85 -8.32
C LYS A 357 6.40 36.54 -8.28
N LYS A 358 6.98 35.45 -7.78
CA LYS A 358 6.30 34.16 -7.67
C LYS A 358 5.11 34.27 -6.72
N TYR A 359 5.32 34.79 -5.51
CA TYR A 359 4.26 34.95 -4.51
C TYR A 359 3.12 35.86 -5.00
N ILE A 360 3.44 36.99 -5.65
CA ILE A 360 2.42 37.88 -6.23
C ILE A 360 1.60 37.12 -7.29
N SER A 361 2.25 36.43 -8.23
CA SER A 361 1.55 35.62 -9.26
C SER A 361 0.63 34.59 -8.63
N THR A 362 1.11 33.87 -7.61
CA THR A 362 0.34 32.85 -6.90
C THR A 362 -0.91 33.44 -6.22
N ILE A 363 -0.79 34.58 -5.52
CA ILE A 363 -1.95 35.23 -4.88
C ILE A 363 -2.98 35.66 -5.93
N LEU A 364 -2.52 36.25 -7.04
CA LEU A 364 -3.39 36.65 -8.16
C LEU A 364 -4.09 35.44 -8.79
N GLU A 365 -3.39 34.33 -8.98
CA GLU A 365 -3.94 33.08 -9.53
C GLU A 365 -4.95 32.41 -8.59
N ILE A 366 -4.77 32.53 -7.27
CA ILE A 366 -5.78 32.07 -6.30
C ILE A 366 -7.05 32.91 -6.40
N GLY A 367 -6.92 34.22 -6.63
CA GLY A 367 -8.05 35.07 -7.01
C GLY A 367 -8.88 35.63 -5.85
N LYS A 368 -8.31 35.78 -4.64
CA LYS A 368 -9.04 36.34 -3.49
C LYS A 368 -9.05 37.86 -3.55
N GLU A 369 -10.22 38.44 -3.82
CA GLU A 369 -10.40 39.89 -4.03
C GLU A 369 -9.68 40.78 -3.00
N LYS A 370 -9.87 40.49 -1.70
CA LYS A 370 -9.23 41.24 -0.61
C LYS A 370 -7.70 41.22 -0.70
N ASP A 371 -7.11 40.07 -1.01
CA ASP A 371 -5.65 39.92 -1.08
C ASP A 371 -5.10 40.60 -2.34
N ILE A 372 -5.84 40.55 -3.45
CA ILE A 372 -5.50 41.27 -4.69
C ILE A 372 -5.49 42.78 -4.45
N GLN A 373 -6.51 43.32 -3.76
CA GLN A 373 -6.57 44.75 -3.44
C GLN A 373 -5.34 45.19 -2.63
N ILE A 374 -4.94 44.41 -1.62
CA ILE A 374 -3.73 44.68 -0.82
C ILE A 374 -2.46 44.70 -1.69
N ILE A 375 -2.35 43.79 -2.67
CA ILE A 375 -1.22 43.78 -3.61
C ILE A 375 -1.21 45.05 -4.46
N LEU A 376 -2.36 45.44 -5.03
CA LEU A 376 -2.47 46.62 -5.90
C LEU A 376 -2.15 47.91 -5.15
N GLU A 377 -2.57 48.03 -3.89
CA GLU A 377 -2.26 49.18 -3.04
C GLU A 377 -0.76 49.27 -2.70
N LYS A 378 -0.13 48.13 -2.42
CA LYS A 378 1.28 48.09 -1.99
C LYS A 378 2.28 48.14 -3.14
N PHE A 379 1.90 47.61 -4.30
CA PHE A 379 2.71 47.58 -5.52
C PHE A 379 1.92 48.23 -6.66
N PRO A 380 1.65 49.55 -6.57
CA PRO A 380 0.95 50.24 -7.64
C PRO A 380 1.73 50.03 -8.93
N THR A 381 1.01 49.65 -9.99
CA THR A 381 1.56 49.63 -11.35
C THR A 381 2.14 51.02 -11.57
N SER A 382 3.48 51.11 -11.59
CA SER A 382 4.16 52.36 -11.88
C SER A 382 3.70 52.74 -13.28
N GLY A 383 2.80 53.72 -13.37
CA GLY A 383 2.34 54.24 -14.65
C GLY A 383 3.56 54.67 -15.44
N LYS A 384 3.89 53.88 -16.45
CA LYS A 384 4.80 54.24 -17.54
C LYS A 384 4.00 54.13 -18.82
#